data_AF-R5BDL1-F1
#
_entry.id   AF-R5BDL1-F1
#
_cell.length_a   1.000
_cell.length_b   1.000
_cell.length_c   1.000
_cell.angle_alpha   90.00
_cell.angle_beta   90.00
_cell.angle_gamma   90.00
#
_symmetry.space_group_name_H-M   'P 1'
#
loop_
_entity.id
_entity.type
_entity.pdbx_description
1 polymer ?
#
loop_
_entity_poly.entity_id
_entity_poly.type
_entity_poly.pdbx_seq_one_letter_code
_entity_poly.pdbx_strand_id
1 'polypeptide(L)'
;MSYNNRYCIIMAGGTANHFWPVSRESRPKQFLDIAGTGDSFIRSTYERFSRIVPSKNILVVTLTRFSYLVRAQIPELPEENLLLEPYARNTAPCIAYATYCILKRDPNATVIATPADHIIKDEARFKSAMLKMMDYAENNSALMTLGIHPTEPDTSYGYIQATGGRESAGDDTPLKVKTFTEKPDKALAEVFCKTGEFYWNSGIFAWKASVIREEMEKYMPDVTTLFTGWEDALGSDKEQTFLEKVYTDCPKVSIDYGVMEKTDRAWLYCGDFGWSDIDSWESLYSNMDNKTADGNIVFTDKYLADGNDGSMLVCGDKKKLYAIKGLKDYLVVDTGDVLLICPKDDKNFKDFISGLGMPDYEVFR
;
A
#
# COMPACT_ATOMS: atom_id res chain seq x y z
N MET A 1 -6.25 25.82 12.47
CA MET A 1 -5.08 26.24 11.66
C MET A 1 -5.33 25.78 10.23
N SER A 2 -4.98 26.58 9.23
CA SER A 2 -5.20 26.20 7.83
C SER A 2 -4.14 25.19 7.41
N TYR A 3 -4.54 23.92 7.21
CA TYR A 3 -3.68 22.79 6.79
C TYR A 3 -3.25 22.87 5.31
N ASN A 4 -2.98 24.08 4.81
CA ASN A 4 -2.84 24.36 3.38
C ASN A 4 -1.51 23.87 2.80
N ASN A 5 -0.50 23.60 3.64
CA ASN A 5 0.82 23.07 3.28
C ASN A 5 0.93 21.54 3.52
N ARG A 6 -0.17 20.86 3.81
CA ARG A 6 -0.20 19.41 4.00
C ARG A 6 -0.58 18.72 2.70
N TYR A 7 0.22 17.73 2.31
CA TYR A 7 0.07 16.96 1.07
C TYR A 7 -0.04 15.47 1.37
N CYS A 8 -0.63 14.72 0.45
CA CYS A 8 -0.65 13.27 0.48
C CYS A 8 -0.14 12.72 -0.85
N ILE A 9 0.75 11.73 -0.80
CA ILE A 9 1.19 10.94 -1.94
C ILE A 9 0.56 9.56 -1.79
N ILE A 10 -0.34 9.21 -2.71
CA ILE A 10 -0.91 7.87 -2.84
C ILE A 10 -0.06 7.10 -3.85
N MET A 11 0.64 6.07 -3.37
CA MET A 11 1.51 5.21 -4.18
C MET A 11 0.69 4.07 -4.78
N ALA A 12 0.43 4.13 -6.09
CA ALA A 12 -0.46 3.21 -6.83
C ALA A 12 0.24 2.53 -8.02
N GLY A 13 1.57 2.35 -7.96
CA GLY A 13 2.38 1.72 -9.01
C GLY A 13 2.49 0.19 -8.94
N GLY A 14 1.88 -0.45 -7.93
CA GLY A 14 1.95 -1.91 -7.74
C GLY A 14 1.31 -2.71 -8.89
N THR A 15 1.94 -3.83 -9.26
CA THR A 15 1.50 -4.71 -10.36
C THR A 15 1.38 -6.17 -9.95
N ALA A 16 1.41 -6.47 -8.66
CA ALA A 16 1.45 -7.84 -8.19
C ALA A 16 0.09 -8.53 -8.29
N ASN A 17 0.08 -9.77 -8.78
CA ASN A 17 -1.11 -10.57 -9.07
C ASN A 17 -1.60 -11.39 -7.85
N HIS A 18 -1.65 -10.75 -6.68
CA HIS A 18 -2.01 -11.40 -5.41
C HIS A 18 -3.43 -11.98 -5.38
N PHE A 19 -4.32 -11.48 -6.24
CA PHE A 19 -5.72 -11.88 -6.30
C PHE A 19 -6.08 -12.44 -7.67
N TRP A 20 -5.13 -13.04 -8.38
CA TRP A 20 -5.45 -13.75 -9.61
C TRP A 20 -6.52 -14.84 -9.30
N PRO A 21 -7.57 -15.00 -10.12
CA PRO A 21 -7.78 -14.36 -11.42
C PRO A 21 -8.55 -13.02 -11.42
N VAL A 22 -8.90 -12.47 -10.26
CA VAL A 22 -9.57 -11.15 -10.21
C VAL A 22 -8.60 -10.02 -10.56
N SER A 23 -7.38 -10.06 -10.03
CA SER A 23 -6.31 -9.16 -10.43
C SER A 23 -5.57 -9.68 -11.65
N ARG A 24 -5.26 -8.76 -12.56
CA ARG A 24 -4.51 -8.99 -13.79
C ARG A 24 -3.39 -7.95 -13.92
N GLU A 25 -2.42 -8.20 -14.79
CA GLU A 25 -1.37 -7.21 -15.10
C GLU A 25 -1.96 -5.89 -15.63
N SER A 26 -3.08 -6.00 -16.37
CA SER A 26 -3.83 -4.86 -16.92
C SER A 26 -4.72 -4.15 -15.89
N ARG A 27 -5.06 -4.82 -14.79
CA ARG A 27 -5.89 -4.26 -13.71
C ARG A 27 -5.42 -4.77 -12.34
N PRO A 28 -4.38 -4.14 -11.77
CA PRO A 28 -3.84 -4.50 -10.46
C PRO A 28 -4.82 -4.30 -9.29
N LYS A 29 -4.48 -4.90 -8.14
CA LYS A 29 -5.37 -4.97 -6.96
C LYS A 29 -5.93 -3.64 -6.50
N GLN A 30 -5.13 -2.57 -6.53
CA GLN A 30 -5.56 -1.24 -6.05
C GLN A 30 -6.76 -0.67 -6.82
N PHE A 31 -7.04 -1.18 -8.03
CA PHE A 31 -8.18 -0.76 -8.87
C PHE A 31 -9.39 -1.71 -8.80
N LEU A 32 -9.38 -2.63 -7.84
CA LEU A 32 -10.40 -3.66 -7.65
C LEU A 32 -11.17 -3.41 -6.35
N ASP A 33 -12.46 -3.68 -6.41
CA ASP A 33 -13.30 -3.86 -5.22
C ASP A 33 -13.30 -5.35 -4.87
N ILE A 34 -12.20 -5.82 -4.26
CA ILE A 34 -12.05 -7.24 -3.89
C ILE A 34 -12.83 -7.55 -2.61
N ALA A 35 -13.06 -6.55 -1.77
CA ALA A 35 -13.81 -6.67 -0.52
C ALA A 35 -15.33 -6.57 -0.72
N GLY A 36 -15.81 -6.24 -1.92
CA GLY A 36 -17.23 -6.08 -2.24
C GLY A 36 -17.88 -4.91 -1.48
N THR A 37 -17.12 -3.87 -1.18
CA THR A 37 -17.58 -2.67 -0.46
C THR A 37 -18.26 -1.66 -1.38
N GLY A 38 -18.13 -1.82 -2.70
CA GLY A 38 -18.59 -0.89 -3.73
C GLY A 38 -17.49 0.02 -4.27
N ASP A 39 -16.35 0.12 -3.59
CA ASP A 39 -15.23 0.99 -3.95
C ASP A 39 -13.95 0.19 -4.15
N SER A 40 -13.11 0.63 -5.10
CA SER A 40 -11.75 0.12 -5.21
C SER A 40 -10.86 0.63 -4.07
N PHE A 41 -9.78 -0.08 -3.74
CA PHE A 41 -8.88 0.37 -2.68
C PHE A 41 -8.33 1.78 -2.91
N ILE A 42 -7.97 2.14 -4.16
CA ILE A 42 -7.46 3.48 -4.46
C ILE A 42 -8.54 4.54 -4.26
N ARG A 43 -9.82 4.26 -4.60
CA ARG A 43 -10.94 5.15 -4.34
C ARG A 43 -11.12 5.38 -2.84
N SER A 44 -11.19 4.30 -2.06
CA SER A 44 -11.33 4.38 -0.60
C SER A 44 -10.15 5.13 0.04
N THR A 45 -8.92 4.90 -0.44
CA THR A 45 -7.73 5.60 0.05
C THR A 45 -7.80 7.09 -0.26
N TYR A 46 -8.18 7.47 -1.49
CA TYR A 46 -8.36 8.88 -1.86
C TYR A 46 -9.41 9.58 -0.99
N GLU A 47 -10.58 8.96 -0.80
CA GLU A 47 -11.64 9.53 0.04
C GLU A 47 -11.19 9.68 1.50
N ARG A 48 -10.50 8.68 2.05
CA ARG A 48 -9.95 8.73 3.39
C ARG A 48 -9.02 9.91 3.58
N PHE A 49 -8.08 10.12 2.66
CA PHE A 49 -7.11 11.22 2.76
C PHE A 49 -7.68 12.59 2.37
N SER A 50 -8.75 12.65 1.57
CA SER A 50 -9.49 13.90 1.30
C SER A 50 -10.12 14.52 2.55
N ARG A 51 -10.32 13.70 3.59
CA ARG A 51 -10.79 14.13 4.91
C ARG A 51 -9.65 14.59 5.83
N ILE A 52 -8.39 14.43 5.44
CA ILE A 52 -7.18 14.71 6.23
C ILE A 52 -6.42 15.91 5.66
N VAL A 53 -6.21 15.95 4.34
CA VAL A 53 -5.54 17.05 3.63
C VAL A 53 -6.46 17.63 2.56
N PRO A 54 -6.27 18.89 2.12
CA PRO A 54 -7.05 19.45 1.02
C PRO A 54 -6.93 18.57 -0.23
N SER A 55 -8.04 18.26 -0.91
CA SER A 55 -8.02 17.36 -2.09
C SER A 55 -7.08 17.81 -3.20
N LYS A 56 -6.92 19.14 -3.39
CA LYS A 56 -5.94 19.74 -4.32
C LYS A 56 -4.47 19.43 -3.99
N ASN A 57 -4.18 18.95 -2.78
CA ASN A 57 -2.85 18.59 -2.31
C ASN A 57 -2.66 17.06 -2.24
N ILE A 58 -3.60 16.27 -2.77
CA ILE A 58 -3.45 14.83 -2.92
C ILE A 58 -2.89 14.54 -4.30
N LEU A 59 -1.74 13.88 -4.35
CA LEU A 59 -1.10 13.40 -5.56
C LEU A 59 -1.24 11.87 -5.61
N VAL A 60 -1.52 11.34 -6.79
CA VAL A 60 -1.51 9.90 -7.05
C VAL A 60 -0.33 9.60 -7.97
N VAL A 61 0.57 8.71 -7.55
CA VAL A 61 1.70 8.26 -8.37
C VAL A 61 1.38 6.86 -8.88
N THR A 62 1.38 6.65 -10.19
CA THR A 62 1.11 5.34 -10.80
C THR A 62 1.89 5.16 -12.09
N LEU A 63 1.84 3.96 -12.68
CA LEU A 63 2.42 3.73 -14.00
C LEU A 63 1.60 4.43 -15.08
N THR A 64 2.28 4.96 -16.09
CA THR A 64 1.67 5.63 -17.26
C THR A 64 0.50 4.82 -17.85
N ARG A 65 0.67 3.50 -17.97
CA ARG A 65 -0.35 2.59 -18.51
C ARG A 65 -1.62 2.48 -17.65
N PHE A 66 -1.60 2.85 -16.38
CA PHE A 66 -2.75 2.81 -15.46
C PHE A 66 -3.42 4.18 -15.27
N SER A 67 -2.95 5.22 -15.97
CA SER A 67 -3.54 6.57 -15.92
C SER A 67 -5.06 6.56 -16.11
N TYR A 68 -5.56 5.82 -17.10
CA TYR A 68 -6.99 5.71 -17.38
C TYR A 68 -7.78 5.05 -16.23
N LEU A 69 -7.18 4.11 -15.49
CA LEU A 69 -7.82 3.47 -14.33
C LEU A 69 -7.94 4.47 -13.18
N VAL A 70 -6.90 5.26 -12.92
CA VAL A 70 -6.97 6.31 -11.89
C VAL A 70 -8.03 7.34 -12.26
N ARG A 71 -8.05 7.83 -13.51
CA ARG A 71 -9.06 8.81 -13.97
C ARG A 71 -10.49 8.27 -13.89
N ALA A 72 -10.70 6.98 -14.12
CA ALA A 72 -12.01 6.35 -13.97
C ALA A 72 -12.46 6.26 -12.51
N GLN A 73 -11.54 6.02 -11.57
CA GLN A 73 -11.84 5.85 -10.14
C GLN A 73 -11.87 7.18 -9.37
N ILE A 74 -11.08 8.17 -9.81
CA ILE A 74 -10.93 9.47 -9.15
C ILE A 74 -11.02 10.59 -10.21
N PRO A 75 -12.19 10.78 -10.85
CA PRO A 75 -12.36 11.79 -11.89
C PRO A 75 -12.16 13.23 -11.38
N GLU A 76 -12.27 13.46 -10.07
CA GLU A 76 -12.05 14.76 -9.44
C GLU A 76 -10.58 15.08 -9.14
N LEU A 77 -9.64 14.16 -9.36
CA LEU A 77 -8.20 14.40 -9.16
C LEU A 77 -7.72 15.43 -10.20
N PRO A 78 -7.08 16.54 -9.80
CA PRO A 78 -6.49 17.49 -10.75
C PRO A 78 -5.53 16.83 -11.74
N GLU A 79 -5.40 17.39 -12.94
CA GLU A 79 -4.57 16.78 -13.99
C GLU A 79 -3.13 16.69 -13.53
N GLU A 80 -2.62 17.80 -13.00
CA GLU A 80 -1.28 17.98 -12.46
C GLU A 80 -0.98 17.12 -11.21
N ASN A 81 -2.00 16.52 -10.59
CA ASN A 81 -1.82 15.69 -9.40
C ASN A 81 -1.70 14.19 -9.72
N LEU A 82 -1.88 13.81 -10.98
CA LEU A 82 -1.59 12.45 -11.44
C LEU A 82 -0.17 12.38 -11.97
N LEU A 83 0.72 11.79 -11.17
CA LEU A 83 2.13 11.62 -11.51
C LEU A 83 2.34 10.26 -12.16
N LEU A 84 2.91 10.26 -13.37
CA LEU A 84 3.01 9.07 -14.21
C LEU A 84 4.45 8.57 -14.31
N GLU A 85 4.70 7.41 -13.71
CA GLU A 85 5.97 6.70 -13.83
C GLU A 85 6.00 5.93 -15.16
N PRO A 86 7.10 5.99 -15.94
CA PRO A 86 7.23 5.18 -17.15
C PRO A 86 7.54 3.71 -16.83
N TYR A 87 8.25 3.44 -15.72
CA TYR A 87 8.67 2.11 -15.29
C TYR A 87 8.46 1.92 -13.79
N ALA A 88 8.12 0.69 -13.36
CA ALA A 88 8.00 0.35 -11.95
C ALA A 88 9.39 0.21 -11.30
N ARG A 89 9.78 1.20 -10.48
CA ARG A 89 11.08 1.23 -9.77
C ARG A 89 10.96 1.15 -8.24
N ASN A 90 9.80 0.74 -7.73
CA ASN A 90 9.50 0.58 -6.29
C ASN A 90 9.34 1.96 -5.58
N THR A 91 9.19 1.98 -4.26
CA THR A 91 8.66 3.15 -3.52
C THR A 91 9.62 4.34 -3.43
N ALA A 92 10.94 4.15 -3.43
CA ALA A 92 11.86 5.28 -3.31
C ALA A 92 11.84 6.21 -4.54
N PRO A 93 11.96 5.73 -5.80
CA PRO A 93 11.83 6.60 -6.98
C PRO A 93 10.46 7.29 -7.08
N CYS A 94 9.38 6.57 -6.75
CA CYS A 94 8.03 7.12 -6.64
C CYS A 94 7.97 8.31 -5.65
N ILE A 95 8.56 8.14 -4.46
CA ILE A 95 8.63 9.21 -3.45
C ILE A 95 9.54 10.36 -3.91
N ALA A 96 10.65 10.08 -4.60
CA ALA A 96 11.54 11.11 -5.14
C ALA A 96 10.79 12.03 -6.12
N TYR A 97 10.16 11.43 -7.13
CA TYR A 97 9.40 12.15 -8.16
C TYR A 97 8.31 13.03 -7.54
N ALA A 98 7.50 12.46 -6.65
CA ALA A 98 6.46 13.21 -5.96
C ALA A 98 7.02 14.32 -5.04
N THR A 99 8.12 14.04 -4.32
CA THR A 99 8.79 15.01 -3.44
C THR A 99 9.28 16.22 -4.23
N TYR A 100 9.96 16.02 -5.36
CA TYR A 100 10.43 17.12 -6.21
C TYR A 100 9.25 17.92 -6.82
N CYS A 101 8.18 17.24 -7.26
CA CYS A 101 6.96 17.92 -7.72
C CYS A 101 6.35 18.79 -6.62
N ILE A 102 6.25 18.28 -5.39
CA ILE A 102 5.69 19.00 -4.25
C ILE A 102 6.59 20.18 -3.85
N LEU A 103 7.91 19.98 -3.78
CA LEU A 103 8.87 21.05 -3.45
C LEU A 103 8.81 22.21 -4.45
N LYS A 104 8.52 21.95 -5.74
CA LYS A 104 8.30 23.01 -6.73
C LYS A 104 7.08 23.88 -6.39
N ARG A 105 6.04 23.28 -5.81
CA ARG A 105 4.75 23.93 -5.50
C ARG A 105 4.78 24.60 -4.13
N ASP A 106 5.35 23.92 -3.14
CA ASP A 106 5.40 24.35 -1.75
C ASP A 106 6.69 23.85 -1.07
N PRO A 107 7.70 24.72 -0.92
CA PRO A 107 8.95 24.39 -0.24
C PRO A 107 8.80 24.02 1.24
N ASN A 108 7.66 24.36 1.86
CA ASN A 108 7.36 24.11 3.27
C ASN A 108 6.36 22.96 3.46
N ALA A 109 6.16 22.14 2.43
CA ALA A 109 5.20 21.06 2.45
C ALA A 109 5.53 20.00 3.51
N THR A 110 4.49 19.59 4.25
CA THR A 110 4.49 18.35 5.04
C THR A 110 3.68 17.31 4.28
N VAL A 111 4.25 16.13 4.12
CA VAL A 111 3.75 15.10 3.22
C VAL A 111 3.44 13.85 4.02
N ILE A 112 2.29 13.24 3.77
CA ILE A 112 2.04 11.83 4.05
C ILE A 112 2.30 11.04 2.78
N ALA A 113 3.04 9.93 2.86
CA ALA A 113 3.10 8.93 1.80
C ALA A 113 2.35 7.68 2.25
N THR A 114 1.48 7.14 1.40
CA THR A 114 0.62 5.99 1.72
C THR A 114 0.53 5.03 0.53
N PRO A 115 0.55 3.72 0.77
CA PRO A 115 0.07 2.74 -0.21
C PRO A 115 -1.42 2.94 -0.51
N ALA A 116 -1.85 2.48 -1.68
CA ALA A 116 -3.21 2.68 -2.20
C ALA A 116 -4.19 1.54 -1.82
N ASP A 117 -3.72 0.55 -1.08
CA ASP A 117 -4.26 -0.81 -0.98
C ASP A 117 -4.44 -1.32 0.46
N HIS A 118 -4.44 -0.42 1.44
CA HIS A 118 -4.71 -0.76 2.84
C HIS A 118 -6.20 -0.69 3.22
N ILE A 119 -6.63 -1.65 4.03
CA ILE A 119 -7.89 -1.58 4.78
C ILE A 119 -7.63 -0.90 6.12
N ILE A 120 -8.56 -0.02 6.49
CA ILE A 120 -8.57 0.71 7.77
C ILE A 120 -10.01 0.71 8.27
N LYS A 121 -10.27 0.03 9.39
CA LYS A 121 -11.63 -0.10 9.95
C LYS A 121 -12.06 1.14 10.76
N ASP A 122 -11.16 1.73 11.55
CA ASP A 122 -11.44 2.94 12.34
C ASP A 122 -10.80 4.19 11.70
N GLU A 123 -11.51 4.77 10.73
CA GLU A 123 -11.03 5.97 10.03
C GLU A 123 -10.88 7.20 10.94
N ALA A 124 -11.65 7.29 12.02
CA ALA A 124 -11.60 8.43 12.93
C ALA A 124 -10.31 8.42 13.75
N ARG A 125 -9.94 7.26 14.32
CA ARG A 125 -8.65 7.08 15.00
C ARG A 125 -7.49 7.22 14.03
N PHE A 126 -7.59 6.64 12.84
CA PHE A 126 -6.57 6.76 11.81
C PHE A 126 -6.33 8.23 11.43
N LYS A 127 -7.38 9.01 11.18
CA LYS A 127 -7.27 10.45 10.91
C LYS A 127 -6.56 11.19 12.04
N SER A 128 -6.89 10.88 13.31
CA SER A 128 -6.22 11.49 14.46
C SER A 128 -4.72 11.17 14.47
N ALA A 129 -4.34 9.91 14.22
CA ALA A 129 -2.96 9.46 14.13
C ALA A 129 -2.18 10.19 13.01
N MET A 130 -2.77 10.29 11.81
CA MET A 130 -2.17 10.99 10.67
C MET A 130 -1.91 12.46 10.98
N LEU A 131 -2.88 13.15 11.59
CA LEU A 131 -2.70 14.55 11.98
C LEU A 131 -1.57 14.72 12.99
N LYS A 132 -1.48 13.84 14.00
CA LYS A 132 -0.39 13.86 15.00
C LYS A 132 0.98 13.58 14.38
N MET A 133 1.07 12.63 13.46
CA MET A 133 2.31 12.36 12.72
C MET A 133 2.76 13.58 11.92
N MET A 134 1.83 14.25 11.22
CA MET A 134 2.15 15.48 10.49
C MET A 134 2.55 16.62 11.42
N ASP A 135 1.82 16.83 12.53
CA ASP A 135 2.15 17.84 13.54
C ASP A 135 3.57 17.60 14.09
N TYR A 136 3.94 16.35 14.36
CA TYR A 136 5.28 16.03 14.85
C TYR A 136 6.36 16.29 13.78
N ALA A 137 6.15 15.85 12.55
CA ALA A 137 7.05 16.09 11.43
C ALA A 137 7.20 17.58 11.07
N GLU A 138 6.19 18.40 11.34
CA GLU A 138 6.25 19.85 11.14
C GLU A 138 7.18 20.54 12.14
N ASN A 139 7.20 20.05 13.37
CA ASN A 139 7.94 20.68 14.46
C ASN A 139 9.31 20.04 14.70
N ASN A 140 9.57 18.87 14.11
CA ASN A 140 10.80 18.11 14.25
C ASN A 140 11.30 17.69 12.87
N SER A 141 12.63 17.70 12.63
CA SER A 141 13.21 17.10 11.42
C SER A 141 13.17 15.56 11.51
N ALA A 142 11.95 15.02 11.47
CA ALA A 142 11.62 13.63 11.71
C ALA A 142 11.03 12.96 10.46
N LEU A 143 11.42 11.71 10.25
CA LEU A 143 10.78 10.80 9.31
C LEU A 143 9.85 9.88 10.12
N MET A 144 8.56 10.22 10.12
CA MET A 144 7.55 9.46 10.85
C MET A 144 7.14 8.23 10.05
N THR A 145 6.95 7.11 10.73
CA THR A 145 6.27 5.91 10.22
C THR A 145 5.17 5.50 11.20
N LEU A 146 4.14 4.85 10.68
CA LEU A 146 3.01 4.36 11.44
C LEU A 146 3.21 2.87 11.76
N GLY A 147 3.29 2.56 13.06
CA GLY A 147 3.53 1.23 13.60
C GLY A 147 2.27 0.55 14.10
N ILE A 148 2.11 -0.73 13.74
CA ILE A 148 1.01 -1.58 14.18
C ILE A 148 1.53 -2.64 15.14
N HIS A 149 0.78 -2.95 16.19
CA HIS A 149 1.16 -4.03 17.09
C HIS A 149 1.07 -5.39 16.38
N PRO A 150 2.17 -6.17 16.33
CA PRO A 150 2.13 -7.51 15.76
C PRO A 150 1.22 -8.41 16.58
N THR A 151 0.25 -9.02 15.93
CA THR A 151 -0.60 -10.06 16.55
C THR A 151 -0.07 -11.46 16.28
N GLU A 152 0.83 -11.59 15.31
CA GLU A 152 1.45 -12.85 14.89
C GLU A 152 2.85 -12.62 14.26
N PRO A 153 3.67 -13.67 14.11
CA PRO A 153 5.00 -13.56 13.50
C PRO A 153 4.93 -13.61 11.96
N ASP A 154 4.32 -12.59 11.35
CA ASP A 154 4.17 -12.49 9.89
C ASP A 154 5.47 -12.03 9.20
N THR A 155 6.02 -12.86 8.33
CA THR A 155 7.26 -12.59 7.59
C THR A 155 7.08 -11.67 6.37
N SER A 156 5.85 -11.32 6.01
CA SER A 156 5.53 -10.47 4.87
C SER A 156 5.73 -8.97 5.16
N TYR A 157 5.76 -8.59 6.45
CA TYR A 157 5.90 -7.21 6.91
C TYR A 157 7.33 -6.84 7.33
N GLY A 158 7.65 -5.55 7.22
CA GLY A 158 8.78 -4.96 7.93
C GLY A 158 8.48 -4.83 9.43
N TYR A 159 9.52 -4.95 10.26
CA TYR A 159 9.43 -4.77 11.71
C TYR A 159 10.29 -3.59 12.16
N ILE A 160 9.75 -2.81 13.09
CA ILE A 160 10.34 -1.58 13.61
C ILE A 160 10.52 -1.74 15.11
N GLN A 161 11.76 -1.72 15.60
CA GLN A 161 12.02 -1.67 17.03
C GLN A 161 11.93 -0.22 17.51
N ALA A 162 11.10 0.03 18.52
CA ALA A 162 10.95 1.36 19.12
C ALA A 162 11.52 1.42 20.54
N THR A 163 11.98 2.61 20.93
CA THR A 163 12.48 2.85 22.28
C THR A 163 11.34 2.72 23.30
N GLY A 164 11.60 1.99 24.39
CA GLY A 164 10.62 1.78 25.46
C GLY A 164 9.56 0.72 25.17
N GLY A 165 9.61 0.06 24.00
CA GLY A 165 8.76 -1.09 23.66
C GLY A 165 7.26 -0.83 23.73
N ARG A 166 6.47 -1.89 23.95
CA ARG A 166 4.99 -1.83 24.03
C ARG A 166 4.48 -0.88 25.11
N GLU A 167 5.18 -0.80 26.25
CA GLU A 167 4.75 0.02 27.39
C GLU A 167 4.76 1.51 27.09
N SER A 168 5.55 1.95 26.09
CA SER A 168 5.67 3.36 25.72
C SER A 168 4.68 3.80 24.63
N ALA A 169 3.93 2.89 24.00
CA ALA A 169 2.99 3.21 22.92
C ALA A 169 1.67 3.87 23.36
N GLY A 170 1.42 3.99 24.68
CA GLY A 170 0.15 4.48 25.23
C GLY A 170 0.01 6.00 25.32
N ASP A 171 1.11 6.76 25.25
CA ASP A 171 1.12 8.18 25.64
C ASP A 171 0.90 9.15 24.47
N ASP A 172 0.33 8.69 23.36
CA ASP A 172 0.09 9.50 22.15
C ASP A 172 1.35 10.22 21.61
N THR A 173 2.52 9.75 22.04
CA THR A 173 3.82 10.39 21.84
C THR A 173 4.66 9.51 20.90
N PRO A 174 5.21 10.07 19.81
CA PRO A 174 6.10 9.34 18.94
C PRO A 174 7.32 8.75 19.65
N LEU A 175 7.66 7.51 19.29
CA LEU A 175 8.78 6.77 19.84
C LEU A 175 9.97 6.82 18.90
N LYS A 176 11.18 6.94 19.46
CA LYS A 176 12.40 6.90 18.65
C LYS A 176 12.62 5.49 18.11
N VAL A 177 12.77 5.35 16.79
CA VAL A 177 13.11 4.09 16.14
C VAL A 177 14.57 3.75 16.44
N LYS A 178 14.82 2.51 16.88
CA LYS A 178 16.17 1.98 17.13
C LYS A 178 16.72 1.23 15.92
N THR A 179 15.88 0.39 15.34
CA THR A 179 16.22 -0.36 14.13
C THR A 179 14.96 -0.64 13.34
N PHE A 180 15.15 -0.82 12.05
CA PHE A 180 14.14 -1.26 11.11
C PHE A 180 14.68 -2.53 10.44
N THR A 181 13.81 -3.51 10.21
CA THR A 181 14.17 -4.75 9.53
C THR A 181 13.06 -5.14 8.58
N GLU A 182 13.31 -5.03 7.28
CA GLU A 182 12.34 -5.42 6.26
C GLU A 182 12.26 -6.95 6.10
N LYS A 183 11.05 -7.52 6.26
CA LYS A 183 10.70 -8.92 5.95
C LYS A 183 11.67 -9.96 6.53
N PRO A 184 11.72 -10.08 7.87
CA PRO A 184 12.61 -11.02 8.54
C PRO A 184 12.23 -12.48 8.25
N ASP A 185 13.15 -13.41 8.52
CA ASP A 185 12.80 -14.82 8.55
C ASP A 185 11.84 -15.17 9.69
N LYS A 186 11.24 -16.35 9.63
CA LYS A 186 10.23 -16.80 10.60
C LYS A 186 10.75 -16.82 12.03
N ALA A 187 12.01 -17.21 12.25
CA ALA A 187 12.58 -17.31 13.58
C ALA A 187 12.73 -15.92 14.21
N LEU A 188 13.19 -14.94 13.43
CA LEU A 188 13.25 -13.54 13.85
C LEU A 188 11.86 -12.94 14.07
N ALA A 189 10.89 -13.18 13.18
CA ALA A 189 9.52 -12.70 13.36
C ALA A 189 8.89 -13.22 14.66
N GLU A 190 9.12 -14.50 15.02
CA GLU A 190 8.69 -15.08 16.28
C GLU A 190 9.31 -14.39 17.50
N VAL A 191 10.61 -14.06 17.43
CA VAL A 191 11.29 -13.31 18.49
C VAL A 191 10.72 -11.89 18.60
N PHE A 192 10.58 -11.18 17.48
CA PHE A 192 10.05 -9.82 17.44
C PHE A 192 8.66 -9.73 18.05
N CYS A 193 7.76 -10.65 17.67
CA CYS A 193 6.41 -10.72 18.22
C CYS A 193 6.40 -11.02 19.73
N LYS A 194 7.28 -11.92 20.20
CA LYS A 194 7.35 -12.32 21.62
C LYS A 194 7.91 -11.22 22.53
N THR A 195 8.87 -10.43 22.05
CA THR A 195 9.52 -9.39 22.86
C THR A 195 8.59 -8.21 23.18
N GLY A 196 7.62 -7.93 22.29
CA GLY A 196 6.78 -6.74 22.40
C GLY A 196 7.53 -5.42 22.17
N GLU A 197 8.77 -5.46 21.70
CA GLU A 197 9.55 -4.25 21.39
C GLU A 197 9.40 -3.78 19.94
N PHE A 198 8.79 -4.63 19.10
CA PHE A 198 8.67 -4.43 17.68
C PHE A 198 7.23 -4.17 17.23
N TYR A 199 7.13 -3.42 16.14
CA TYR A 199 5.89 -3.02 15.48
C TYR A 199 5.97 -3.38 14.01
N TRP A 200 4.86 -3.76 13.38
CA TRP A 200 4.81 -3.86 11.94
C TRP A 200 4.91 -2.47 11.31
N ASN A 201 5.71 -2.35 10.27
CA ASN A 201 5.74 -1.19 9.39
C ASN A 201 4.50 -1.21 8.50
N SER A 202 3.64 -0.21 8.65
CA SER A 202 2.48 -0.09 7.77
C SER A 202 2.81 0.43 6.38
N GLY A 203 4.04 0.90 6.10
CA GLY A 203 4.39 1.57 4.85
C GLY A 203 3.78 2.97 4.69
N ILE A 204 3.11 3.49 5.73
CA ILE A 204 2.61 4.87 5.78
C ILE A 204 3.63 5.74 6.51
N PHE A 205 4.00 6.85 5.87
CA PHE A 205 5.00 7.76 6.38
C PHE A 205 4.55 9.20 6.43
N ALA A 206 5.17 10.02 7.28
CA ALA A 206 5.00 11.47 7.26
C ALA A 206 6.30 12.24 7.53
N TRP A 207 6.54 13.30 6.77
CA TRP A 207 7.76 14.12 6.88
C TRP A 207 7.58 15.47 6.20
N LYS A 208 8.50 16.41 6.46
CA LYS A 208 8.68 17.56 5.55
C LYS A 208 9.30 17.11 4.24
N ALA A 209 8.81 17.66 3.13
CA ALA A 209 9.34 17.36 1.79
C ALA A 209 10.85 17.69 1.68
N SER A 210 11.29 18.76 2.33
CA SER A 210 12.71 19.14 2.39
C SER A 210 13.56 18.12 3.17
N VAL A 211 13.04 17.59 4.27
CA VAL A 211 13.75 16.63 5.13
C VAL A 211 13.90 15.28 4.43
N ILE A 212 12.85 14.77 3.78
CA ILE A 212 12.99 13.51 3.03
C ILE A 212 13.94 13.67 1.84
N ARG A 213 13.92 14.81 1.14
CA ARG A 213 14.87 15.08 0.07
C ARG A 213 16.32 15.01 0.57
N GLU A 214 16.63 15.69 1.68
CA GLU A 214 17.97 15.65 2.29
C GLU A 214 18.41 14.21 2.64
N GLU A 215 17.52 13.43 3.23
CA GLU A 215 17.82 12.05 3.63
C GLU A 215 17.99 11.13 2.42
N MET A 216 17.20 11.31 1.36
CA MET A 216 17.38 10.61 0.09
C MET A 216 18.68 11.01 -0.61
N GLU A 217 19.06 12.28 -0.59
CA GLU A 217 20.35 12.75 -1.14
C GLU A 217 21.54 12.15 -0.40
N LYS A 218 21.41 11.98 0.92
CA LYS A 218 22.43 11.35 1.77
C LYS A 218 22.56 9.85 1.53
N TYR A 219 21.45 9.12 1.49
CA TYR A 219 21.46 7.65 1.51
C TYR A 219 21.20 6.98 0.15
N MET A 220 20.67 7.72 -0.83
CA MET A 220 20.36 7.26 -2.18
C MET A 220 20.78 8.27 -3.26
N PRO A 221 22.05 8.70 -3.30
CA PRO A 221 22.53 9.61 -4.36
C PRO A 221 22.31 9.04 -5.76
N ASP A 222 22.35 7.71 -5.92
CA ASP A 222 22.10 7.02 -7.21
C ASP A 222 20.66 7.23 -7.72
N VAL A 223 19.72 7.59 -6.84
CA VAL A 223 18.35 7.98 -7.23
C VAL A 223 18.28 9.48 -7.43
N THR A 224 18.72 10.29 -6.46
CA THR A 224 18.48 11.74 -6.46
C THR A 224 19.30 12.49 -7.51
N THR A 225 20.52 12.04 -7.82
CA THR A 225 21.36 12.67 -8.85
C THR A 225 20.75 12.56 -10.25
N LEU A 226 19.96 11.51 -10.52
CA LEU A 226 19.22 11.36 -11.78
C LEU A 226 18.17 12.46 -11.95
N PHE A 227 17.61 12.97 -10.85
CA PHE A 227 16.65 14.07 -10.87
C PHE A 227 17.29 15.47 -11.01
N THR A 228 18.59 15.58 -11.28
CA THR A 228 19.23 16.90 -11.48
C THR A 228 18.56 17.67 -12.64
N GLY A 229 18.15 18.92 -12.38
CA GLY A 229 17.40 19.74 -13.33
C GLY A 229 15.88 19.57 -13.26
N TRP A 230 15.37 18.91 -12.21
CA TRP A 230 13.95 18.75 -11.95
C TRP A 230 13.20 20.09 -11.87
N GLU A 231 13.86 21.16 -11.41
CA GLU A 231 13.29 22.50 -11.27
C GLU A 231 12.77 23.04 -12.61
N ASP A 232 13.50 22.80 -13.70
CA ASP A 232 13.13 23.24 -15.04
C ASP A 232 12.22 22.22 -15.74
N ALA A 233 12.41 20.92 -15.47
CA ALA A 233 11.73 19.85 -16.20
C ALA A 233 10.32 19.53 -15.69
N LEU A 234 10.14 19.36 -14.38
CA LEU A 234 8.86 18.90 -13.80
C LEU A 234 7.80 20.00 -13.90
N GLY A 235 6.58 19.66 -14.34
CA GLY A 235 5.50 20.59 -14.63
C GLY A 235 5.68 21.39 -15.92
N SER A 236 6.64 21.00 -16.78
CA SER A 236 6.83 21.58 -18.11
C SER A 236 6.58 20.54 -19.21
N ASP A 237 6.56 21.00 -20.44
CA ASP A 237 6.53 20.22 -21.67
C ASP A 237 7.75 19.29 -21.86
N LYS A 238 8.76 19.37 -20.99
CA LYS A 238 9.91 18.44 -20.94
C LYS A 238 9.76 17.30 -19.94
N GLU A 239 8.71 17.30 -19.11
CA GLU A 239 8.58 16.36 -17.98
C GLU A 239 8.67 14.90 -18.43
N GLN A 240 7.94 14.51 -19.48
CA GLN A 240 7.92 13.11 -19.93
C GLN A 240 9.31 12.63 -20.37
N THR A 241 9.98 13.37 -21.24
CA THR A 241 11.34 13.03 -21.71
C THR A 241 12.34 12.99 -20.55
N PHE A 242 12.20 13.89 -19.58
CA PHE A 242 13.01 13.88 -18.38
C PHE A 242 12.78 12.61 -17.55
N LEU A 243 11.53 12.25 -17.25
CA LEU A 243 11.19 11.08 -16.46
C LEU A 243 11.59 9.77 -17.16
N GLU A 244 11.44 9.67 -18.49
CA GLU A 244 11.92 8.51 -19.25
C GLU A 244 13.42 8.29 -19.06
N LYS A 245 14.21 9.36 -19.13
CA LYS A 245 15.66 9.29 -18.86
C LYS A 245 15.94 8.88 -17.42
N VAL A 246 15.32 9.54 -16.44
CA VAL A 246 15.52 9.25 -15.02
C VAL A 246 15.22 7.78 -14.72
N TYR A 247 14.03 7.31 -15.10
CA TYR A 247 13.56 5.97 -14.74
C TYR A 247 14.23 4.84 -15.55
N THR A 248 14.84 5.14 -16.70
CA THR A 248 15.67 4.17 -17.43
C THR A 248 16.85 3.72 -16.57
N ASP A 249 17.54 4.67 -15.95
CA ASP A 249 18.75 4.42 -15.17
C ASP A 249 18.47 4.22 -13.67
N CYS A 250 17.28 4.59 -13.19
CA CYS A 250 16.95 4.56 -11.76
C CYS A 250 16.93 3.13 -11.19
N PRO A 251 17.62 2.87 -10.06
CA PRO A 251 17.59 1.57 -9.41
C PRO A 251 16.19 1.23 -8.88
N LYS A 252 15.87 -0.07 -8.85
CA LYS A 252 14.64 -0.57 -8.24
C LYS A 252 14.86 -0.75 -6.73
N VAL A 253 14.37 0.18 -5.91
CA VAL A 253 14.63 0.20 -4.45
C VAL A 253 13.45 0.77 -3.67
N SER A 254 13.17 0.23 -2.48
CA SER A 254 12.14 0.76 -1.59
C SER A 254 12.68 1.90 -0.72
N ILE A 255 11.80 2.77 -0.24
CA ILE A 255 12.15 3.82 0.70
C ILE A 255 12.58 3.25 2.06
N ASP A 256 12.01 2.10 2.43
CA ASP A 256 12.31 1.36 3.65
C ASP A 256 13.80 1.00 3.69
N TYR A 257 14.28 0.28 2.67
CA TYR A 257 15.68 -0.11 2.54
C TYR A 257 16.61 1.08 2.21
N GLY A 258 16.11 1.98 1.37
CA GLY A 258 16.87 3.11 0.85
C GLY A 258 17.24 4.14 1.91
N VAL A 259 16.30 4.45 2.81
CA VAL A 259 16.38 5.55 3.78
C VAL A 259 16.02 5.09 5.19
N MET A 260 14.86 4.46 5.40
CA MET A 260 14.32 4.24 6.76
C MET A 260 15.19 3.30 7.61
N GLU A 261 15.83 2.29 7.00
CA GLU A 261 16.79 1.41 7.68
C GLU A 261 18.09 2.10 8.09
N LYS A 262 18.41 3.25 7.50
CA LYS A 262 19.74 3.91 7.63
C LYS A 262 19.68 5.24 8.37
N THR A 263 18.51 5.85 8.47
CA THR A 263 18.32 7.19 9.01
C THR A 263 18.27 7.21 10.54
N ASP A 264 19.02 8.16 11.12
CA ASP A 264 18.90 8.50 12.54
C ASP A 264 17.70 9.43 12.82
N ARG A 265 16.89 9.79 11.82
CA ARG A 265 15.72 10.67 11.94
C ARG A 265 14.39 9.92 11.99
N ALA A 266 14.40 8.57 12.02
CA ALA A 266 13.18 7.78 12.08
C ALA A 266 12.48 7.88 13.45
N TRP A 267 11.16 8.01 13.42
CA TRP A 267 10.26 8.03 14.58
C TRP A 267 8.98 7.24 14.27
N LEU A 268 8.42 6.59 15.28
CA LEU A 268 7.27 5.71 15.16
C LEU A 268 6.08 6.31 15.90
N TYR A 269 4.94 6.44 15.21
CA TYR A 269 3.66 6.63 15.88
C TYR A 269 2.95 5.28 15.92
N CYS A 270 2.55 4.83 17.11
CA CYS A 270 1.90 3.53 17.30
C CYS A 270 0.38 3.73 17.33
N GLY A 271 -0.37 2.84 16.68
CA GLY A 271 -1.82 2.90 16.74
C GLY A 271 -2.52 1.61 16.36
N ASP A 272 -3.74 1.47 16.85
CA ASP A 272 -4.68 0.43 16.44
C ASP A 272 -5.97 1.07 15.90
N PHE A 273 -6.20 0.85 14.62
CA PHE A 273 -7.34 1.35 13.85
C PHE A 273 -7.87 0.27 12.89
N GLY A 274 -7.64 -1.01 13.22
CA GLY A 274 -8.00 -2.14 12.35
C GLY A 274 -7.34 -2.04 10.97
N TRP A 275 -6.03 -1.81 10.97
CA TRP A 275 -5.22 -1.78 9.76
C TRP A 275 -4.96 -3.20 9.25
N SER A 276 -4.96 -3.36 7.93
CA SER A 276 -4.40 -4.53 7.29
C SER A 276 -3.90 -4.21 5.89
N ASP A 277 -2.72 -4.73 5.55
CA ASP A 277 -2.28 -4.86 4.17
C ASP A 277 -2.92 -6.10 3.54
N ILE A 278 -3.65 -5.89 2.46
CA ILE A 278 -4.40 -6.95 1.77
C ILE A 278 -3.54 -7.43 0.60
N ASP A 279 -2.73 -8.45 0.86
CA ASP A 279 -1.74 -9.00 -0.06
C ASP A 279 -1.98 -10.48 -0.41
N SER A 280 -3.04 -11.09 0.13
CA SER A 280 -3.40 -12.49 -0.08
C SER A 280 -4.90 -12.71 0.13
N TRP A 281 -5.42 -13.81 -0.44
CA TRP A 281 -6.79 -14.27 -0.21
C TRP A 281 -7.07 -14.60 1.26
N GLU A 282 -6.07 -15.13 1.97
CA GLU A 282 -6.14 -15.41 3.40
C GLU A 282 -6.26 -14.13 4.23
N SER A 283 -5.42 -13.12 3.97
CA SER A 283 -5.53 -11.80 4.61
C SER A 283 -6.89 -11.17 4.36
N LEU A 284 -7.39 -11.22 3.12
CA LEU A 284 -8.73 -10.74 2.79
C LEU A 284 -9.82 -11.48 3.58
N TYR A 285 -9.78 -12.82 3.62
CA TYR A 285 -10.75 -13.63 4.37
C TYR A 285 -10.78 -13.28 5.87
N SER A 286 -9.61 -13.08 6.46
CA SER A 286 -9.47 -12.76 7.88
C SER A 286 -10.04 -11.40 8.23
N ASN A 287 -9.92 -10.43 7.32
CA ASN A 287 -10.37 -9.05 7.54
C ASN A 287 -11.87 -8.81 7.29
N MET A 288 -12.55 -9.76 6.66
CA MET A 288 -13.95 -9.63 6.27
C MET A 288 -14.90 -10.05 7.39
N ASP A 289 -15.86 -9.17 7.68
CA ASP A 289 -16.81 -9.34 8.79
C ASP A 289 -18.12 -10.03 8.36
N ASN A 290 -18.37 -10.15 7.05
CA ASN A 290 -19.61 -10.68 6.46
C ASN A 290 -19.62 -12.20 6.25
N LYS A 291 -19.08 -12.96 7.20
CA LYS A 291 -19.03 -14.43 7.12
C LYS A 291 -20.42 -15.04 7.37
N THR A 292 -20.75 -16.08 6.61
CA THR A 292 -21.94 -16.92 6.85
C THR A 292 -21.82 -17.72 8.16
N ALA A 293 -22.88 -18.42 8.57
CA ALA A 293 -22.86 -19.25 9.78
C ALA A 293 -21.76 -20.33 9.76
N ASP A 294 -21.45 -20.87 8.58
CA ASP A 294 -20.38 -21.86 8.37
C ASP A 294 -19.03 -21.20 8.05
N GLY A 295 -18.87 -19.89 8.34
CA GLY A 295 -17.62 -19.16 8.14
C GLY A 295 -17.31 -18.77 6.68
N ASN A 296 -18.12 -19.16 5.70
CA ASN A 296 -17.86 -18.84 4.29
C ASN A 296 -18.03 -17.34 3.97
N ILE A 297 -17.27 -16.85 2.99
CA ILE A 297 -17.48 -15.55 2.35
C ILE A 297 -18.01 -15.79 0.93
N VAL A 298 -19.10 -15.12 0.57
CA VAL A 298 -19.78 -15.35 -0.71
C VAL A 298 -20.05 -14.03 -1.42
N PHE A 299 -19.44 -13.86 -2.59
CA PHE A 299 -19.67 -12.75 -3.52
C PHE A 299 -20.45 -13.23 -4.74
N THR A 300 -21.67 -13.69 -4.51
CA THR A 300 -22.66 -14.00 -5.56
C THR A 300 -24.04 -14.13 -4.95
N ASP A 301 -25.06 -13.73 -5.70
CA ASP A 301 -26.46 -13.85 -5.29
C ASP A 301 -27.03 -15.25 -5.55
N LYS A 302 -26.35 -16.09 -6.37
CA LYS A 302 -26.88 -17.37 -6.85
C LYS A 302 -25.93 -18.52 -6.55
N TYR A 303 -26.06 -19.09 -5.35
CA TYR A 303 -25.30 -20.27 -4.96
C TYR A 303 -26.16 -21.28 -4.20
N LEU A 304 -25.77 -22.55 -4.32
CA LEU A 304 -26.26 -23.67 -3.53
C LEU A 304 -25.05 -24.29 -2.85
N ALA A 305 -24.97 -24.16 -1.52
CA ALA A 305 -23.87 -24.68 -0.72
C ALA A 305 -24.38 -25.72 0.29
N ASP A 306 -23.69 -26.86 0.40
CA ASP A 306 -23.95 -27.89 1.41
C ASP A 306 -22.64 -28.40 2.00
N GLY A 307 -22.50 -28.37 3.33
CA GLY A 307 -21.30 -28.83 4.03
C GLY A 307 -20.01 -28.10 3.63
N ASN A 308 -20.09 -26.79 3.37
CA ASN A 308 -18.90 -25.97 3.09
C ASN A 308 -18.52 -25.15 4.32
N ASP A 309 -17.24 -25.12 4.67
CA ASP A 309 -16.71 -24.52 5.89
C ASP A 309 -15.52 -23.59 5.55
N GLY A 310 -15.56 -22.35 6.01
CA GLY A 310 -14.46 -21.39 5.87
C GLY A 310 -14.01 -21.09 4.44
N SER A 311 -14.82 -21.35 3.42
CA SER A 311 -14.45 -21.17 2.01
C SER A 311 -14.83 -19.79 1.47
N MET A 312 -14.18 -19.37 0.38
CA MET A 312 -14.46 -18.12 -0.33
C MET A 312 -15.00 -18.40 -1.73
N LEU A 313 -16.16 -17.82 -2.05
CA LEU A 313 -16.78 -17.92 -3.37
C LEU A 313 -16.79 -16.52 -3.99
N VAL A 314 -15.90 -16.27 -4.95
CA VAL A 314 -15.76 -14.97 -5.64
C VAL A 314 -16.20 -15.14 -7.09
N CYS A 315 -17.45 -14.82 -7.39
CA CYS A 315 -18.10 -15.28 -8.62
C CYS A 315 -18.66 -14.09 -9.41
N GLY A 316 -17.99 -13.73 -10.50
CA GLY A 316 -18.30 -12.52 -11.28
C GLY A 316 -19.60 -12.59 -12.10
N ASP A 317 -20.03 -13.78 -12.52
CA ASP A 317 -21.27 -13.94 -13.28
C ASP A 317 -22.49 -14.10 -12.38
N LYS A 318 -23.22 -13.00 -12.18
CA LYS A 318 -24.48 -12.97 -11.40
C LYS A 318 -25.60 -13.84 -12.00
N LYS A 319 -25.48 -14.30 -13.24
CA LYS A 319 -26.49 -15.16 -13.89
C LYS A 319 -26.24 -16.64 -13.66
N LYS A 320 -24.99 -17.04 -13.41
CA LYS A 320 -24.57 -18.43 -13.19
C LYS A 320 -24.96 -18.90 -11.78
N LEU A 321 -25.43 -20.15 -11.68
CA LEU A 321 -25.68 -20.82 -10.40
C LEU A 321 -24.43 -21.61 -10.00
N TYR A 322 -23.91 -21.36 -8.81
CA TYR A 322 -22.77 -22.07 -8.25
C TYR A 322 -23.23 -23.12 -7.25
N ALA A 323 -23.14 -24.40 -7.60
CA ALA A 323 -23.49 -25.52 -6.72
C ALA A 323 -22.22 -26.17 -6.17
N ILE A 324 -21.99 -26.05 -4.86
CA ILE A 324 -20.73 -26.44 -4.20
C ILE A 324 -21.05 -27.28 -2.97
N LYS A 325 -20.37 -28.42 -2.82
CA LYS A 325 -20.57 -29.31 -1.67
C LYS A 325 -19.25 -29.83 -1.12
N GLY A 326 -19.09 -29.74 0.19
CA GLY A 326 -17.98 -30.38 0.91
C GLY A 326 -16.63 -29.64 0.84
N LEU A 327 -16.58 -28.38 0.40
CA LEU A 327 -15.33 -27.62 0.39
C LEU A 327 -15.02 -27.04 1.77
N LYS A 328 -13.78 -27.24 2.22
CA LYS A 328 -13.29 -26.68 3.48
C LYS A 328 -12.01 -25.90 3.26
N ASP A 329 -12.03 -24.61 3.60
CA ASP A 329 -10.92 -23.67 3.41
C ASP A 329 -10.45 -23.58 1.95
N TYR A 330 -11.39 -23.64 1.00
CA TYR A 330 -11.11 -23.44 -0.43
C TYR A 330 -11.46 -22.03 -0.89
N LEU A 331 -10.75 -21.59 -1.91
CA LEU A 331 -11.06 -20.47 -2.75
C LEU A 331 -11.68 -20.99 -4.05
N VAL A 332 -12.84 -20.44 -4.42
CA VAL A 332 -13.52 -20.66 -5.70
C VAL A 332 -13.71 -19.29 -6.35
N VAL A 333 -12.92 -18.99 -7.39
CA VAL A 333 -13.01 -17.73 -8.13
C VAL A 333 -13.43 -17.99 -9.57
N ASP A 334 -14.48 -17.33 -10.01
CA ASP A 334 -14.94 -17.38 -11.40
C ASP A 334 -14.98 -15.98 -12.00
N THR A 335 -14.13 -15.75 -12.99
CA THR A 335 -14.03 -14.49 -13.75
C THR A 335 -14.61 -14.58 -15.16
N GLY A 336 -15.25 -15.71 -15.50
CA GLY A 336 -15.85 -15.97 -16.81
C GLY A 336 -14.87 -16.60 -17.80
N ASP A 337 -13.67 -16.03 -17.94
CA ASP A 337 -12.56 -16.58 -18.72
C ASP A 337 -11.73 -17.60 -17.93
N VAL A 338 -11.64 -17.43 -16.61
CA VAL A 338 -10.93 -18.31 -15.69
C VAL A 338 -11.80 -18.76 -14.52
N LEU A 339 -11.76 -20.06 -14.23
CA LEU A 339 -12.23 -20.68 -12.99
C LEU A 339 -11.03 -21.18 -12.18
N LEU A 340 -10.81 -20.58 -11.02
CA LEU A 340 -9.81 -21.02 -10.03
C LEU A 340 -10.52 -21.76 -8.90
N ILE A 341 -10.03 -22.95 -8.57
CA ILE A 341 -10.43 -23.71 -7.38
C ILE A 341 -9.16 -24.23 -6.72
N CYS A 342 -8.83 -23.72 -5.54
CA CYS A 342 -7.64 -24.14 -4.78
C CYS A 342 -7.86 -23.98 -3.28
N PRO A 343 -7.02 -24.57 -2.43
CA PRO A 343 -6.93 -24.16 -1.03
C PRO A 343 -6.72 -22.64 -0.93
N LYS A 344 -7.33 -22.03 0.09
CA LYS A 344 -7.26 -20.58 0.36
C LYS A 344 -5.89 -20.13 0.86
N ASP A 345 -5.06 -21.04 1.36
CA ASP A 345 -3.78 -20.69 1.96
C ASP A 345 -2.82 -20.05 0.95
N ASP A 346 -2.13 -19.02 1.42
CA ASP A 346 -1.33 -18.15 0.57
C ASP A 346 -0.17 -18.88 -0.12
N LYS A 347 0.45 -19.85 0.57
CA LYS A 347 1.57 -20.63 0.02
C LYS A 347 1.13 -21.48 -1.16
N ASN A 348 0.11 -22.33 -1.00
CA ASN A 348 -0.36 -23.18 -2.08
C ASN A 348 -0.89 -22.36 -3.26
N PHE A 349 -1.55 -21.23 -2.98
CA PHE A 349 -1.98 -20.30 -4.03
C PHE A 349 -0.79 -19.73 -4.82
N LYS A 350 0.21 -19.15 -4.14
CA LYS A 350 1.40 -18.55 -4.78
C LYS A 350 2.21 -19.58 -5.58
N ASP A 351 2.42 -20.77 -5.01
CA ASP A 351 3.09 -21.88 -5.69
C ASP A 351 2.33 -22.29 -6.95
N PHE A 352 0.99 -22.35 -6.90
CA PHE A 352 0.15 -22.72 -8.04
C PHE A 352 0.15 -21.67 -9.16
N ILE A 353 -0.04 -20.38 -8.84
CA ILE A 353 -0.09 -19.32 -9.86
C ILE A 353 1.26 -19.05 -10.53
N SER A 354 2.37 -19.48 -9.92
CA SER A 354 3.69 -19.42 -10.55
C SER A 354 3.75 -20.17 -11.90
N GLY A 355 2.89 -21.18 -12.08
CA GLY A 355 2.73 -21.93 -13.33
C GLY A 355 2.17 -21.10 -14.50
N LEU A 356 1.57 -19.93 -14.25
CA LEU A 356 1.05 -19.04 -15.30
C LEU A 356 2.14 -18.38 -16.15
N GLY A 357 3.42 -18.53 -15.77
CA GLY A 357 4.55 -18.06 -16.58
C GLY A 357 4.74 -18.80 -17.91
N MET A 358 3.96 -19.85 -18.20
CA MET A 358 4.02 -20.58 -19.47
C MET A 358 3.38 -19.77 -20.62
N PRO A 359 3.93 -19.84 -21.85
CA PRO A 359 3.44 -19.05 -22.99
C PRO A 359 1.94 -19.20 -23.28
N ASP A 360 1.39 -20.39 -23.06
CA ASP A 360 -0.03 -20.69 -23.32
C ASP A 360 -0.99 -19.96 -22.36
N TYR A 361 -0.49 -19.40 -21.26
CA TYR A 361 -1.30 -18.75 -20.23
C TYR A 361 -1.16 -17.23 -20.19
N GLU A 362 -0.35 -16.62 -21.08
CA GLU A 362 -0.07 -15.19 -21.07
C GLU A 362 -1.34 -14.32 -21.16
N VAL A 363 -2.32 -14.75 -21.95
CA VAL A 363 -3.59 -14.04 -22.12
C VAL A 363 -4.46 -13.98 -20.86
N PHE A 364 -4.15 -14.83 -19.87
CA PHE A 364 -4.90 -14.91 -18.61
C PHE A 364 -4.18 -14.22 -17.43
N ARG A 365 -3.01 -13.59 -17.65
CA ARG A 365 -2.17 -13.01 -16.57
C ARG A 365 -2.59 -11.64 -16.06
#